data_AF-A0A1G1Y466-F1
#
_entry.id   AF-A0A1G1Y466-F1
#
_cell.length_a   1.000
_cell.length_b   1.000
_cell.length_c   1.000
_cell.angle_alpha   90.00
_cell.angle_beta   90.00
_cell.angle_gamma   90.00
#
_symmetry.space_group_name_H-M   'P 1'
#
loop_
_entity.id
_entity.type
_entity.pdbx_description
1 polymer ?
#
loop_
_entity_poly.entity_id
_entity_poly.type
_entity_poly.pdbx_seq_one_letter_code
_entity_poly.pdbx_strand_id
1 'polypeptide(L)'
;MAQNEPYNQQAQIHPLSQNSKGKSQNCNSKFKSDLRVRCYQFSLTIIDLTNTLPSKRSAWVISDQLIRSSTSIGANLIEAKSSSPRLEFKNSMRLS
;
A
#
# COMPACT_ATOMS: atom_id res chain seq x y z
N MET A 1 0.30 51.08 58.30
CA MET A 1 -1.07 51.11 57.74
C MET A 1 -0.96 50.92 56.24
N ALA A 2 -1.75 50.01 55.67
CA ALA A 2 -1.77 49.49 54.29
C ALA A 2 -0.53 48.66 53.88
N GLN A 3 -0.54 47.32 53.86
CA GLN A 3 -1.25 46.40 52.93
C GLN A 3 -0.86 46.62 51.47
N ASN A 4 -0.17 45.64 50.87
CA ASN A 4 -0.51 44.94 49.61
C ASN A 4 0.74 44.39 48.88
N GLU A 5 0.96 43.08 49.03
CA GLU A 5 1.62 42.20 48.05
C GLU A 5 0.75 42.15 46.76
N PRO A 6 1.30 41.96 45.54
CA PRO A 6 1.75 40.61 45.17
C PRO A 6 2.98 40.52 44.25
N TYR A 7 3.79 39.50 44.54
CA TYR A 7 4.49 38.68 43.55
C TYR A 7 3.66 38.49 42.27
N ASN A 8 4.09 39.10 41.17
CA ASN A 8 3.66 38.70 39.83
C ASN A 8 4.65 39.17 38.77
N GLN A 9 5.53 38.27 38.32
CA GLN A 9 5.73 38.08 36.89
C GLN A 9 6.24 36.66 36.66
N GLN A 10 5.26 35.76 36.55
CA GLN A 10 5.22 34.61 35.65
C GLN A 10 6.56 33.98 35.25
N ALA A 11 6.75 32.76 35.77
CA ALA A 11 7.64 31.74 35.26
C ALA A 11 7.71 31.77 33.72
N GLN A 12 8.89 32.05 33.17
CA GLN A 12 9.21 31.67 31.80
C GLN A 12 9.37 30.15 31.77
N ILE A 13 8.24 29.45 31.63
CA ILE A 13 8.24 28.07 31.17
C ILE A 13 8.77 28.13 29.74
N HIS A 14 10.05 27.80 29.55
CA HIS A 14 10.56 27.44 28.24
C HIS A 14 9.67 26.32 27.71
N PRO A 15 8.92 26.50 26.61
CA PRO A 15 8.30 25.35 25.97
C PRO A 15 9.43 24.49 25.45
N LEU A 16 9.67 23.35 26.10
CA LEU A 16 10.29 22.19 25.46
C LEU A 16 9.47 21.95 24.20
N SER A 17 10.03 22.41 23.07
CA SER A 17 9.44 22.34 21.74
C SER A 17 8.89 20.95 21.56
N GLN A 18 7.57 20.88 21.55
CA GLN A 18 6.87 19.62 21.47
C GLN A 18 7.30 18.92 20.18
N ASN A 19 7.86 17.73 20.40
CA ASN A 19 7.49 16.56 19.66
C ASN A 19 7.61 16.78 18.15
N SER A 20 8.82 16.58 17.63
CA SER A 20 8.96 16.17 16.24
C SER A 20 8.14 14.90 16.10
N LYS A 21 6.87 15.06 15.72
CA LYS A 21 6.08 14.03 15.06
C LYS A 21 6.90 13.70 13.83
N GLY A 22 7.84 12.78 14.00
CA GLY A 22 8.37 11.97 12.92
C GLY A 22 7.12 11.41 12.27
N LYS A 23 6.66 12.10 11.23
CA LYS A 23 5.77 11.53 10.25
C LYS A 23 6.64 10.41 9.69
N SER A 24 6.49 9.23 10.29
CA SER A 24 6.78 7.98 9.63
C SER A 24 5.90 8.04 8.40
N GLN A 25 6.48 8.59 7.33
CA GLN A 25 5.91 8.57 6.01
C GLN A 25 5.56 7.10 5.81
N ASN A 26 4.28 6.82 5.61
CA ASN A 26 3.85 5.49 5.27
C ASN A 26 4.34 5.22 3.84
N CYS A 27 5.64 4.96 3.68
CA CYS A 27 6.28 4.60 2.42
C CYS A 27 5.62 3.35 1.81
N ASN A 28 4.97 2.56 2.68
CA ASN A 28 4.34 1.31 2.35
C ASN A 28 2.97 1.49 1.67
N SER A 29 2.16 2.49 2.04
CA SER A 29 0.83 2.70 1.44
C SER A 29 0.94 3.22 0.01
N LYS A 30 1.85 4.18 -0.23
CA LYS A 30 2.12 4.72 -1.58
C LYS A 30 2.66 3.64 -2.52
N PHE A 31 3.58 2.81 -2.02
CA PHE A 31 4.12 1.67 -2.77
C PHE A 31 3.07 0.57 -3.03
N LYS A 32 2.17 0.32 -2.06
CA LYS A 32 1.07 -0.65 -2.21
C LYS A 32 -0.02 -0.21 -3.18
N SER A 33 -0.30 1.09 -3.29
CA SER A 33 -1.18 1.64 -4.32
C SER A 33 -0.50 1.62 -5.69
N ASP A 34 0.79 1.95 -5.73
CA ASP A 34 1.60 1.94 -6.94
C ASP A 34 1.64 0.55 -7.60
N LEU A 35 1.89 -0.51 -6.82
CA LEU A 35 1.94 -1.87 -7.36
C LEU A 35 0.61 -2.32 -8.00
N ARG A 36 -0.54 -1.96 -7.40
CA ARG A 36 -1.86 -2.30 -7.98
C ARG A 36 -2.07 -1.59 -9.31
N VAL A 37 -1.78 -0.29 -9.36
CA VAL A 37 -1.91 0.51 -10.57
C VAL A 37 -0.98 -0.03 -11.67
N ARG A 38 0.25 -0.37 -11.31
CA ARG A 38 1.23 -0.96 -12.24
C ARG A 38 0.81 -2.32 -12.77
N CYS A 39 0.28 -3.22 -11.94
CA CYS A 39 -0.21 -4.53 -12.42
C CYS A 39 -1.43 -4.38 -13.35
N TYR A 40 -2.30 -3.40 -13.08
CA TYR A 40 -3.43 -3.10 -13.96
C TYR A 40 -2.96 -2.54 -15.31
N GLN A 41 -2.08 -1.53 -15.29
CA GLN A 41 -1.48 -0.97 -16.51
C GLN A 41 -0.67 -2.00 -17.30
N PHE A 42 0.06 -2.87 -16.61
CA PHE A 42 0.77 -3.99 -17.22
C PHE A 42 -0.19 -4.91 -17.98
N SER A 43 -1.31 -5.28 -17.37
CA SER A 43 -2.33 -6.13 -18.02
C SER A 43 -2.92 -5.47 -19.26
N LEU A 44 -3.20 -4.17 -19.22
CA LEU A 44 -3.64 -3.42 -20.40
C LEU A 44 -2.57 -3.40 -21.49
N THR A 45 -1.31 -3.17 -21.12
CA THR A 45 -0.18 -3.16 -22.07
C THR A 45 -0.01 -4.52 -22.76
N ILE A 46 -0.20 -5.63 -22.03
CA ILE A 46 -0.18 -6.98 -22.62
C ILE A 46 -1.33 -7.18 -23.61
N ILE A 47 -2.54 -6.73 -23.27
CA ILE A 47 -3.68 -6.79 -24.20
C ILE A 47 -3.37 -6.00 -25.47
N ASP A 48 -2.88 -4.77 -25.33
CA ASP A 48 -2.51 -3.93 -26.47
C ASP A 48 -1.39 -4.57 -27.31
N LEU A 49 -0.38 -5.16 -26.67
CA LEU A 49 0.66 -5.94 -27.35
C LEU A 49 0.05 -7.10 -28.15
N THR A 50 -0.87 -7.86 -27.58
CA THR A 50 -1.50 -8.99 -28.30
C THR A 50 -2.31 -8.55 -29.52
N ASN A 51 -2.88 -7.34 -29.49
CA ASN A 51 -3.59 -6.76 -30.64
C ASN A 51 -2.64 -6.46 -31.82
N THR A 52 -1.34 -6.28 -31.58
CA THR A 52 -0.34 -6.05 -32.63
C THR A 52 0.16 -7.33 -33.30
N LEU A 53 -0.16 -8.50 -32.73
CA LEU A 53 0.34 -9.77 -33.23
C LEU A 53 -0.41 -10.21 -34.51
N PRO A 54 0.27 -10.91 -35.44
CA PRO A 54 -0.36 -11.37 -36.68
C PRO A 54 -1.46 -12.40 -36.39
N SER A 55 -2.48 -12.47 -37.24
CA SER A 55 -3.60 -13.42 -37.13
C SER A 55 -3.21 -14.86 -37.51
N LYS A 56 -2.19 -15.41 -36.84
CA LYS A 56 -1.70 -16.78 -36.97
C LYS A 56 -2.10 -17.57 -35.72
N ARG A 57 -2.41 -18.85 -35.90
CA ARG A 57 -2.79 -19.74 -34.79
C ARG A 57 -1.75 -19.80 -33.68
N SER A 58 -0.46 -19.78 -34.02
CA SER A 58 0.63 -19.74 -33.03
C SER A 58 0.61 -18.46 -32.19
N ALA A 59 0.39 -17.31 -32.82
CA ALA A 59 0.29 -16.02 -32.13
C ALA A 59 -0.93 -15.96 -31.20
N TRP A 60 -2.04 -16.62 -31.56
CA TRP A 60 -3.24 -16.69 -30.72
C TRP A 60 -3.00 -17.48 -29.43
N VAL A 61 -2.35 -18.64 -29.54
CA VAL A 61 -1.98 -19.45 -28.37
C VAL A 61 -1.05 -18.67 -27.43
N ILE A 62 -0.06 -17.98 -27.99
CA ILE A 62 0.86 -17.14 -27.20
C ILE A 62 0.08 -15.98 -26.55
N SER A 63 -0.82 -15.34 -27.28
CA SER A 63 -1.65 -14.24 -26.77
C SER A 63 -2.51 -14.66 -25.60
N ASP A 64 -3.22 -15.79 -25.71
CA ASP A 64 -4.05 -16.32 -24.63
C ASP A 64 -3.22 -16.59 -23.37
N GLN A 65 -2.04 -17.19 -23.52
CA GLN A 65 -1.16 -17.47 -22.38
C GLN A 65 -0.59 -16.20 -21.75
N LEU A 66 -0.26 -15.18 -22.54
CA LEU A 66 0.20 -13.88 -22.04
C LEU A 66 -0.91 -13.16 -21.26
N ILE A 67 -2.12 -13.13 -21.80
CA ILE A 67 -3.27 -12.47 -21.14
C ILE A 67 -3.59 -13.18 -19.82
N ARG A 68 -3.67 -14.52 -19.81
CA ARG A 68 -3.96 -15.32 -18.61
C ARG A 68 -2.90 -15.15 -17.52
N SER A 69 -1.62 -15.21 -17.89
CA SER A 69 -0.54 -15.04 -16.92
C SER A 69 -0.49 -13.63 -16.35
N SER A 70 -0.65 -12.59 -17.20
CA SER A 70 -0.68 -11.20 -16.75
C SER A 70 -1.85 -10.92 -15.80
N THR A 71 -3.05 -11.40 -16.13
CA THR A 71 -4.23 -11.20 -15.28
C THR A 71 -4.15 -11.98 -13.97
N SER A 72 -3.57 -13.18 -13.98
CA SER A 72 -3.33 -13.98 -12.77
C SER A 72 -2.44 -13.25 -11.76
N ILE A 73 -1.40 -12.52 -12.21
CA ILE A 73 -0.56 -11.69 -11.33
C ILE A 73 -1.41 -10.63 -10.60
N GLY A 74 -2.33 -9.97 -11.31
CA GLY A 74 -3.25 -9.00 -10.73
C GLY A 74 -4.21 -9.63 -9.71
N ALA A 75 -4.79 -10.79 -10.04
CA ALA A 75 -5.69 -11.54 -9.16
C ALA A 75 -4.99 -11.94 -7.85
N ASN A 76 -3.81 -12.55 -7.95
CA ASN A 76 -3.01 -12.98 -6.80
C ASN A 76 -2.65 -11.79 -5.88
N LEU A 77 -2.36 -10.62 -6.45
CA LEU A 77 -2.08 -9.40 -5.68
C LEU A 77 -3.31 -8.91 -4.88
N ILE A 78 -4.51 -9.07 -5.42
CA ILE A 78 -5.75 -8.71 -4.73
C ILE A 78 -6.06 -9.73 -3.64
N GLU A 79 -5.96 -11.02 -3.94
CA GLU A 79 -6.16 -12.12 -2.99
C GLU A 79 -5.20 -12.02 -1.81
N ALA A 80 -3.92 -11.78 -2.05
CA ALA A 80 -2.91 -11.60 -1.00
C ALA A 80 -3.21 -10.39 -0.09
N LYS A 81 -3.90 -9.36 -0.60
CA LYS A 81 -4.33 -8.21 0.23
C LYS A 81 -5.59 -8.50 1.02
N SER A 82 -6.44 -9.41 0.55
CA SER A 82 -7.60 -9.91 1.29
C SER A 82 -7.20 -10.94 2.34
N SER A 83 -6.09 -11.66 2.13
CA SER A 83 -5.51 -12.56 3.13
C SER A 83 -4.91 -11.76 4.29
N SER A 84 -5.47 -11.96 5.49
CA SER A 84 -4.93 -11.39 6.72
C SER A 84 -3.99 -12.40 7.37
N PRO A 85 -2.67 -12.15 7.47
CA PRO A 85 -1.72 -13.11 8.05
C PRO A 85 -2.02 -13.42 9.52
N ARG A 86 -2.69 -12.50 10.23
CA ARG A 86 -3.14 -12.73 11.61
C ARG A 86 -4.31 -13.71 11.71
N LEU A 87 -5.20 -13.69 10.71
CA LEU A 87 -6.35 -14.61 10.65
C LEU A 87 -5.87 -16.01 10.30
N GLU A 88 -5.01 -16.14 9.30
CA GLU A 88 -4.41 -17.42 8.88
C GLU A 88 -3.61 -18.07 10.03
N PHE A 89 -2.77 -17.29 10.72
CA PHE A 89 -2.00 -17.79 11.87
C PHE A 89 -2.91 -18.30 13.00
N LYS A 90 -3.98 -17.56 13.32
CA LYS A 90 -4.95 -17.97 14.35
C LYS A 90 -5.73 -19.23 13.95
N ASN A 91 -6.09 -19.37 12.67
CA ASN A 91 -6.74 -20.57 12.16
C ASN A 91 -5.80 -21.79 12.22
N SER A 92 -4.54 -21.62 11.84
CA SER A 92 -3.53 -22.70 11.93
C SER A 92 -3.33 -23.18 13.36
N MET A 93 -3.21 -22.29 14.34
CA MET A 93 -3.08 -22.68 15.76
C MET A 93 -4.35 -23.30 16.35
N ARG A 94 -5.53 -22.98 15.79
CA ARG A 94 -6.80 -23.58 16.24
C ARG A 94 -6.97 -25.02 15.72
N LEU A 95 -6.34 -25.34 14.59
CA LEU A 95 -6.45 -26.64 13.93
C LEU A 95 -5.36 -27.64 14.36
N SER A 96 -4.42 -27.23 15.21
CA SER A 96 -3.38 -28.03 15.85
C SER A 96 -3.70 -28.30 17.31
#